data_AF-A0A401Z5W1-F1
#
_entry.id   AF-A0A401Z5W1-F1
#
_cell.length_a   1.000
_cell.length_b   1.000
_cell.length_c   1.000
_cell.angle_alpha   90.00
_cell.angle_beta   90.00
_cell.angle_gamma   90.00
#
_symmetry.space_group_name_H-M   'P 1'
#
loop_
_entity.id
_entity.type
_entity.pdbx_description
1 polymer ?
#
loop_
_entity_poly.entity_id
_entity_poly.type
_entity_poly.pdbx_seq_one_letter_code
_entity_poly.pdbx_strand_id
1 'polypeptide(L)'
;MTVSVDRTGTVTRKAGSVESVGKDGAGRYCVTLKKTVDVARSVPIATLDSAADWKSGIYVGRTGGVCPANSVRVTTGTDGVAQDQPFTLIVP
;
A
#
# COMPACT_ATOMS: atom_id res chain seq x y z
N MET A 1 10.27 7.25 4.01
CA MET A 1 10.29 6.07 4.93
C MET A 1 9.54 4.90 4.27
N THR A 2 9.77 3.62 4.62
CA THR A 2 9.22 2.46 3.87
C THR A 2 8.33 1.50 4.70
N VAL A 3 7.25 0.99 4.12
CA VAL A 3 6.44 -0.12 4.63
C VAL A 3 6.42 -1.25 3.60
N SER A 4 6.51 -2.49 4.05
CA SER A 4 6.49 -3.68 3.17
C SER A 4 5.36 -4.60 3.60
N VAL A 5 4.67 -5.17 2.61
CA VAL A 5 3.52 -6.07 2.77
C VAL A 5 3.80 -7.34 1.98
N ASP A 6 3.57 -8.50 2.58
CA ASP A 6 3.75 -9.79 1.92
C ASP A 6 2.53 -10.25 1.12
N ARG A 7 2.63 -11.44 0.50
CA ARG A 7 1.60 -12.04 -0.33
C ARG A 7 0.30 -12.35 0.44
N THR A 8 0.34 -12.46 1.76
CA THR A 8 -0.88 -12.66 2.59
C THR A 8 -1.56 -11.34 2.93
N GLY A 9 -0.90 -10.21 2.64
CA GLY A 9 -1.33 -8.90 3.07
C GLY A 9 -0.84 -8.52 4.46
N THR A 10 0.12 -9.26 5.01
CA THR A 10 0.71 -8.97 6.32
C THR A 10 1.83 -7.95 6.19
N VAL A 11 1.90 -7.02 7.13
CA VAL A 11 2.98 -6.03 7.17
C VAL A 11 4.25 -6.69 7.69
N THR A 12 5.28 -6.79 6.85
CA THR A 12 6.59 -7.36 7.21
C THR A 12 7.57 -6.29 7.70
N ARG A 13 7.36 -5.05 7.29
CA ARG A 13 8.16 -3.90 7.75
C ARG A 13 7.27 -2.67 7.85
N LYS A 14 7.36 -1.93 8.96
CA LYS A 14 6.53 -0.74 9.20
C LYS A 14 7.40 0.46 9.53
N ALA A 15 7.34 1.49 8.68
CA ALA A 15 7.94 2.78 8.96
C ALA A 15 7.26 3.45 10.15
N GLY A 16 8.03 4.28 10.88
CA GLY A 16 7.51 5.07 11.99
C GLY A 16 6.40 6.06 11.60
N SER A 17 6.28 6.43 10.32
CA SER A 17 5.21 7.28 9.77
C SER A 17 3.90 6.54 9.50
N VAL A 18 3.90 5.22 9.50
CA VAL A 18 2.70 4.40 9.26
C VAL A 18 2.05 4.06 10.58
N GLU A 19 0.75 4.34 10.70
CA GLU A 19 -0.06 4.02 11.87
C GLU A 19 -0.63 2.60 11.76
N SER A 20 -1.18 2.22 10.60
CA SER A 20 -1.71 0.89 10.35
C SER A 20 -1.76 0.59 8.86
N VAL A 21 -1.83 -0.70 8.52
CA VAL A 21 -2.16 -1.17 7.17
C VAL A 21 -3.39 -2.04 7.31
N GLY A 22 -4.47 -1.65 6.66
CA GLY A 22 -5.70 -2.42 6.57
C GLY A 22 -5.85 -3.00 5.17
N LYS A 23 -6.51 -4.16 5.08
CA LYS A 23 -6.87 -4.79 3.81
C LYS A 23 -8.37 -4.67 3.62
N ASP A 24 -8.77 -4.05 2.51
CA ASP A 24 -10.17 -3.82 2.14
C ASP A 24 -10.71 -4.91 1.19
N GLY A 25 -9.81 -5.72 0.63
CA GLY A 25 -10.13 -6.87 -0.20
C GLY A 25 -8.89 -7.45 -0.84
N ALA A 26 -9.06 -8.46 -1.70
CA ALA A 26 -7.96 -9.00 -2.50
C ALA A 26 -7.28 -7.86 -3.28
N GLY A 27 -5.95 -7.75 -3.11
CA GLY A 27 -5.12 -6.75 -3.75
C GLY A 27 -5.47 -5.30 -3.40
N ARG A 28 -6.21 -5.04 -2.32
CA ARG A 28 -6.62 -3.67 -1.93
C ARG A 28 -6.22 -3.37 -0.50
N TYR A 29 -5.34 -2.39 -0.35
CA TYR A 29 -4.75 -2.02 0.93
C TYR A 29 -4.92 -0.53 1.22
N CYS A 30 -5.19 -0.22 2.47
CA CYS A 30 -5.27 1.12 3.00
C CYS A 30 -4.16 1.30 4.04
N VAL A 31 -3.17 2.15 3.72
CA VAL A 31 -2.06 2.47 4.62
C VAL A 31 -2.38 3.78 5.32
N THR A 32 -2.77 3.70 6.58
CA THR A 32 -3.05 4.87 7.43
C THR A 32 -1.74 5.44 7.93
N LEU A 33 -1.54 6.73 7.73
CA LEU A 33 -0.37 7.46 8.19
C LEU A 33 -0.65 8.09 9.55
N LYS A 34 0.39 8.18 10.39
CA LYS A 34 0.30 8.90 11.65
C LYS A 34 -0.10 10.35 11.40
N LYS A 35 -0.82 10.94 12.37
CA LYS A 35 -1.27 12.35 12.32
C LYS A 35 -0.16 13.39 12.09
N THR A 36 1.09 13.04 12.38
CA THR A 36 2.25 13.92 12.12
C THR A 36 2.66 13.98 10.65
N VAL A 37 2.09 13.13 9.80
CA VAL A 37 2.36 13.07 8.36
C VAL A 37 1.09 13.45 7.61
N ASP A 38 1.18 14.48 6.76
CA ASP A 38 0.09 14.94 5.92
C ASP A 38 0.12 14.22 4.57
N VAL A 39 -0.85 13.32 4.34
CA VAL A 39 -0.96 12.57 3.08
C VAL A 39 -1.22 13.48 1.88
N ALA A 40 -1.85 14.65 2.07
CA ALA A 40 -2.16 15.56 0.97
C ALA A 40 -0.89 16.16 0.36
N ARG A 41 0.14 16.33 1.18
CA ARG A 41 1.48 16.83 0.81
C ARG A 41 2.49 15.73 0.50
N SER A 42 2.10 14.48 0.69
CA SER A 42 2.94 13.32 0.47
C SER A 42 2.81 12.81 -0.97
N VAL A 43 3.92 12.39 -1.56
CA VAL A 43 3.94 11.68 -2.84
C VAL A 43 4.27 10.21 -2.55
N PRO A 44 3.26 9.34 -2.44
CA PRO A 44 3.51 7.93 -2.18
C PRO A 44 4.07 7.25 -3.42
N ILE A 45 5.05 6.38 -3.23
CA ILE A 45 5.64 5.55 -4.28
C ILE A 45 5.53 4.10 -3.85
N ALA A 46 4.96 3.23 -4.68
CA ALA A 46 4.88 1.81 -4.39
C ALA A 46 5.52 1.00 -5.52
N THR A 47 6.20 -0.07 -5.14
CA THR A 47 6.84 -1.02 -6.06
C THR A 47 6.50 -2.43 -5.64
N LEU A 48 6.27 -3.31 -6.61
CA LEU A 48 6.15 -4.75 -6.33
C LEU A 48 7.47 -5.27 -5.76
N ASP A 49 7.36 -6.25 -4.88
CA ASP A 49 8.52 -6.99 -4.39
C ASP A 49 8.98 -8.00 -5.45
N SER A 50 10.26 -8.39 -5.40
CA SER A 50 10.82 -9.48 -6.20
C SER A 50 10.06 -10.81 -6.10
N ALA A 51 9.36 -11.04 -4.99
CA ALA A 51 8.54 -12.22 -4.77
C ALA A 51 7.13 -12.14 -5.41
N ALA A 52 6.78 -11.02 -6.06
CA ALA A 52 5.50 -10.88 -6.75
C ALA A 52 5.44 -11.76 -8.00
N ASP A 53 4.22 -12.14 -8.39
CA ASP A 53 4.03 -12.96 -9.57
C ASP A 53 4.37 -12.18 -10.86
N TRP A 54 4.74 -12.91 -11.91
CA TRP A 54 4.97 -12.29 -13.21
C TRP A 54 3.68 -11.69 -13.76
N LYS A 55 3.82 -10.60 -14.53
CA LYS A 55 2.70 -9.81 -15.06
C LYS A 55 1.81 -9.17 -14.00
N SER A 56 2.30 -9.10 -12.76
CA SER A 56 1.64 -8.30 -11.73
C SER A 56 1.81 -6.80 -11.99
N GLY A 57 0.82 -6.04 -11.55
CA GLY A 57 0.80 -4.59 -11.54
C GLY A 57 0.55 -4.03 -10.15
N ILE A 58 0.98 -2.78 -9.94
CA ILE A 58 0.72 -2.03 -8.72
C ILE A 58 0.26 -0.62 -9.08
N TYR A 59 -0.72 -0.14 -8.32
CA TYR A 59 -1.21 1.22 -8.36
C TYR A 59 -1.18 1.80 -6.95
N VAL A 60 -0.69 3.02 -6.83
CA VAL A 60 -0.69 3.77 -5.58
C VAL A 60 -1.33 5.13 -5.80
N GLY A 61 -2.17 5.52 -4.86
CA GLY A 61 -2.84 6.81 -4.89
C GLY A 61 -3.16 7.31 -3.50
N ARG A 62 -3.37 8.62 -3.40
CA ARG A 62 -3.98 9.21 -2.21
C ARG A 62 -5.42 8.73 -2.09
N THR A 63 -5.94 8.65 -0.86
CA THR A 63 -7.27 8.10 -0.61
C THR A 63 -8.38 8.72 -1.47
N GLY A 64 -9.30 7.87 -1.92
CA GLY A 64 -10.59 8.19 -2.48
C GLY A 64 -11.61 7.14 -2.04
N GLY A 65 -12.60 7.57 -1.24
CA GLY A 65 -13.81 6.82 -0.85
C GLY A 65 -13.65 5.68 0.16
N VAL A 66 -12.77 4.73 -0.10
CA VAL A 66 -12.77 3.44 0.61
C VAL A 66 -11.76 3.39 1.77
N CYS A 67 -10.66 4.13 1.67
CA CYS A 67 -9.66 4.17 2.73
C CYS A 67 -9.93 5.33 3.71
N PRO A 68 -9.59 5.17 5.01
CA PRO A 68 -9.75 6.22 6.03
C PRO A 68 -9.10 7.56 5.64
N ALA A 69 -9.47 8.63 6.33
CA ALA A 69 -8.76 9.90 6.19
C ALA A 69 -7.26 9.73 6.50
N ASN A 70 -6.42 10.56 5.87
CA ASN A 70 -4.96 10.51 6.01
C ASN A 70 -4.32 9.15 5.65
N SER A 71 -4.81 8.51 4.58
CA SER A 71 -4.31 7.22 4.13
C SER A 71 -3.92 7.20 2.65
N VAL A 72 -3.03 6.26 2.34
CA VAL A 72 -2.61 5.91 0.98
C VAL A 72 -3.32 4.63 0.58
N ARG A 73 -3.93 4.62 -0.59
CA ARG A 73 -4.49 3.41 -1.20
C ARG A 73 -3.41 2.75 -2.05
N VAL A 74 -3.20 1.46 -1.83
CA VAL A 74 -2.39 0.60 -2.70
C VAL A 74 -3.31 -0.47 -3.30
N THR A 75 -3.19 -0.67 -4.60
CA THR A 75 -3.91 -1.73 -5.31
C THR A 75 -2.90 -2.58 -6.08
N THR A 76 -2.97 -3.89 -5.89
CA THR A 76 -2.14 -4.88 -6.59
C THR A 76 -3.01 -5.86 -7.36
N GLY A 77 -2.44 -6.48 -8.38
CA GLY A 77 -3.14 -7.49 -9.16
C GLY A 77 -2.28 -8.10 -10.25
N THR A 78 -2.84 -9.07 -10.96
CA THR A 78 -2.20 -9.77 -12.07
C THR A 78 -3.17 -9.84 -13.23
N ASP A 79 -2.70 -9.52 -14.44
CA ASP A 79 -3.51 -9.54 -15.68
C ASP A 79 -4.87 -8.82 -15.56
N GLY A 80 -4.88 -7.67 -14.87
CA GLY A 80 -6.07 -6.84 -14.69
C GLY A 80 -7.03 -7.29 -13.57
N VAL A 81 -6.72 -8.38 -12.86
CA VAL A 81 -7.51 -8.88 -11.73
C VAL A 81 -6.86 -8.50 -10.41
N ALA A 82 -7.64 -7.91 -9.50
CA ALA A 82 -7.15 -7.56 -8.16
C ALA A 82 -6.75 -8.82 -7.38
N GLN A 83 -5.49 -8.89 -6.96
CA GLN A 83 -4.89 -10.03 -6.27
C GLN A 83 -3.81 -9.55 -5.30
N ASP A 84 -3.64 -10.28 -4.21
CA ASP A 84 -2.61 -9.98 -3.22
C ASP A 84 -1.23 -10.26 -3.82
N GLN A 85 -0.42 -9.21 -3.91
CA GLN A 85 0.97 -9.30 -4.34
C GLN A 85 1.84 -8.61 -3.30
N PRO A 86 3.03 -9.16 -3.00
CA PRO A 86 3.95 -8.52 -2.09
C PRO A 86 4.46 -7.19 -2.68
N PHE A 87 4.56 -6.16 -1.85
CA PHE A 87 4.98 -4.83 -2.28
C PHE A 87 5.71 -4.07 -1.18
N THR A 88 6.44 -3.03 -1.60
CA THR A 88 7.00 -2.01 -0.74
C THR A 88 6.43 -0.65 -1.11
N LEU A 89 5.96 0.10 -0.11
CA LEU A 89 5.46 1.47 -0.24
C LEU A 89 6.41 2.42 0.49
N ILE A 90 6.73 3.53 -0.16
CA ILE A 90 7.52 4.63 0.36
C ILE A 90 6.59 5.83 0.51
N VAL A 91 6.58 6.39 1.72
CA VAL A 91 5.87 7.64 2.04
C VAL A 91 6.88 8.61 2.65
N PRO A 92 6.95 9.87 2.18
CA PRO A 92 7.81 10.91 2.75
C PRO A 92 7.65 11.06 4.26
#